data_AF-A0A645HSK0-F1
#
_entry.id   AF-A0A645HSK0-F1
#
_cell.length_a   1.000
_cell.length_b   1.000
_cell.length_c   1.000
_cell.angle_alpha   90.00
_cell.angle_beta   90.00
_cell.angle_gamma   90.00
#
_symmetry.space_group_name_H-M   'P 1'
#
loop_
_entity.id
_entity.type
_entity.pdbx_description
1 polymer ?
#
loop_
_entity_poly.entity_id
_entity_poly.type
_entity_poly.pdbx_seq_one_letter_code
_entity_poly.pdbx_strand_id
1 'polypeptide(L)'
;MCLEEAARDLGAGPWYTFRKVTFPIIKPGIIVSGLFSFIVSMDETTITRFIARARNMTLPVRIFAQLEYGLDLTITAISALLIVFALLILFLIDKTIGLNKFKM
;
A
#
# COMPACT_ATOMS: atom_id res chain seq x y z
N MET A 1 27.22 22.94 7.28
CA MET A 1 27.94 21.81 7.89
C MET A 1 26.90 20.77 8.25
N CYS A 2 27.03 19.54 7.72
CA CYS A 2 26.08 18.48 8.04
C CYS A 2 26.27 18.04 9.50
N LEU A 3 25.19 17.62 10.17
CA LEU A 3 25.21 17.27 11.60
C LEU A 3 26.20 16.13 11.92
N GLU A 4 26.49 15.28 10.93
CA GLU A 4 27.47 14.19 11.00
C GLU A 4 28.92 14.68 10.87
N GLU A 5 29.17 15.72 10.08
CA GLU A 5 30.49 16.35 9.94
C GLU A 5 30.86 17.11 11.21
N ALA A 6 29.92 17.88 11.76
CA ALA A 6 30.12 18.59 13.03
C ALA A 6 30.42 17.61 14.20
N ALA A 7 29.76 16.44 14.22
CA ALA A 7 30.04 15.41 15.21
C ALA A 7 31.42 14.74 15.03
N ARG A 8 31.89 14.59 13.78
CA ARG A 8 33.25 14.10 13.49
C ARG A 8 34.31 15.12 13.87
N ASP A 9 34.07 16.42 13.64
CA ASP A 9 34.98 17.50 14.03
C ASP A 9 35.13 17.61 15.56
N LEU A 10 34.10 17.22 16.32
CA LEU A 10 34.12 17.10 17.78
C LEU A 10 34.81 15.82 18.30
N GLY A 11 35.42 15.01 17.43
CA GLY A 11 36.15 13.80 17.80
C GLY A 11 35.28 12.57 18.06
N ALA A 12 33.98 12.61 17.72
CA ALA A 12 33.10 11.46 17.91
C ALA A 12 33.30 10.42 16.79
N GLY A 13 33.54 9.16 17.18
CA GLY A 13 33.71 8.05 16.25
C GLY A 13 32.45 7.78 15.40
N PRO A 14 32.59 7.22 14.19
CA PRO A 14 31.50 7.05 13.22
C PRO A 14 30.31 6.24 13.77
N TRP A 15 30.56 5.25 14.63
CA TRP A 15 29.52 4.47 15.29
C TRP A 15 28.70 5.31 16.29
N TYR A 16 29.36 6.21 17.01
CA TYR A 16 28.69 7.11 17.96
C TYR A 16 27.84 8.15 17.23
N THR A 17 28.35 8.73 16.15
CA THR A 17 27.61 9.66 15.30
C THR A 17 26.38 9.00 14.69
N PHE A 18 26.52 7.80 14.12
CA PHE A 18 25.38 7.06 13.57
C PHE A 18 24.28 6.84 14.61
N ARG A 19 24.62 6.34 15.80
CA ARG A 19 23.61 5.97 16.80
C ARG A 19 22.97 7.17 17.50
N LYS A 20 23.71 8.26 17.67
CA LYS A 20 23.27 9.42 18.47
C LYS A 20 22.79 10.60 17.62
N VAL A 21 23.18 10.66 16.35
CA VAL A 21 22.83 11.75 15.42
C VAL A 21 21.95 11.20 14.31
N THR A 22 22.44 10.26 13.50
CA THR A 22 21.72 9.77 12.30
C THR A 22 20.48 8.95 12.66
N PHE A 23 20.60 7.99 13.57
CA PHE A 23 19.54 7.06 13.97
C PHE A 23 18.28 7.76 14.53
N PRO A 24 18.35 8.70 15.49
CA PRO A 24 17.16 9.40 15.96
C PRO A 24 16.50 10.27 14.89
N ILE A 25 17.25 10.77 13.91
CA ILE A 25 16.72 11.57 12.80
C ILE A 25 15.95 10.70 11.80
N ILE A 26 16.46 9.51 11.47
CA ILE A 26 15.78 8.59 10.54
C ILE A 26 14.67 7.76 11.20
N LYS A 27 14.66 7.65 12.53
CA LYS A 27 13.67 6.89 13.32
C LYS A 27 12.20 7.20 12.95
N PRO A 28 11.74 8.46 12.89
CA PRO A 28 10.37 8.75 12.45
C PRO A 28 10.10 8.30 11.01
N GLY A 29 11.09 8.42 10.11
CA GLY A 29 10.96 7.98 8.72
C GLY A 29 10.80 6.47 8.58
N ILE A 30 11.53 5.68 9.38
CA ILE A 30 11.43 4.22 9.40
C ILE A 30 10.05 3.76 9.90
N ILE A 31 9.47 4.46 10.88
CA ILE A 31 8.14 4.13 11.40
C ILE A 31 7.06 4.35 10.33
N VAL A 32 7.14 5.47 9.61
CA VAL A 32 6.19 5.81 8.55
C VAL A 32 6.32 4.85 7.36
N SER A 33 7.54 4.57 6.90
CA SER A 33 7.75 3.63 5.80
C SER A 33 7.38 2.20 6.18
N GLY A 34 7.64 1.78 7.42
CA GLY A 34 7.21 0.48 7.94
C GLY A 34 5.69 0.31 7.95
N LEU A 35 4.96 1.32 8.42
CA LEU A 35 3.49 1.30 8.41
C LEU A 35 2.94 1.30 6.98
N PHE A 36 3.53 2.10 6.09
CA PHE A 36 3.12 2.18 4.69
C PHE A 36 3.37 0.87 3.95
N SER A 37 4.55 0.25 4.11
CA SER A 37 4.84 -1.07 3.54
C SER A 37 3.91 -2.16 4.07
N PHE A 38 3.47 -2.09 5.33
CA PHE A 38 2.48 -3.00 5.89
C PHE A 38 1.11 -2.85 5.20
N ILE A 39 0.64 -1.61 5.02
CA ILE A 39 -0.62 -1.32 4.33
C ILE A 39 -0.58 -1.81 2.88
N VAL A 40 0.50 -1.52 2.16
CA VAL A 40 0.68 -1.94 0.75
C VAL A 40 0.75 -3.47 0.65
N SER A 41 1.44 -4.15 1.57
CA SER A 41 1.49 -5.61 1.56
C SER A 41 0.10 -6.23 1.78
N MET A 42 -0.74 -5.64 2.64
CA MET A 42 -2.11 -6.12 2.84
C MET A 42 -2.96 -5.99 1.55
N ASP A 43 -2.72 -4.96 0.74
CA ASP A 43 -3.33 -4.80 -0.59
C ASP A 43 -2.85 -5.88 -1.58
N GLU A 44 -1.53 -6.11 -1.64
CA GLU A 44 -0.88 -7.02 -2.60
C GLU A 44 -1.14 -8.52 -2.30
N THR A 45 -1.45 -8.89 -1.05
CA THR A 45 -1.80 -10.30 -0.70
C THR A 45 -3.00 -10.86 -1.46
N THR A 46 -3.84 -9.99 -2.02
CA THR A 46 -4.93 -10.41 -2.90
C THR A 46 -4.38 -11.09 -4.16
N ILE A 47 -3.35 -10.55 -4.80
CA ILE A 47 -2.77 -11.07 -6.06
C ILE A 47 -1.94 -12.34 -5.80
N THR A 48 -1.15 -12.38 -4.72
CA THR A 48 -0.34 -13.56 -4.39
C THR A 48 -1.20 -14.79 -4.04
N ARG A 49 -2.38 -14.60 -3.44
CA ARG A 49 -3.33 -15.71 -3.21
C ARG A 49 -3.87 -16.29 -4.52
N PHE A 50 -4.07 -15.48 -5.55
CA PHE A 50 -4.49 -15.97 -6.87
C PHE A 50 -3.41 -16.83 -7.53
N ILE A 51 -2.13 -16.47 -7.41
CA ILE A 51 -1.01 -17.27 -7.96
C ILE A 51 -0.79 -18.57 -7.14
N ALA A 52 -0.93 -18.52 -5.81
CA ALA A 52 -0.80 -19.71 -4.96
C ALA A 52 -1.89 -20.77 -5.21
N ARG A 53 -3.09 -20.37 -5.64
CA ARG A 53 -4.18 -21.29 -6.02
C ARG A 53 -3.91 -22.04 -7.34
N ALA A 54 -3.06 -21.52 -8.22
CA ALA A 54 -2.80 -22.13 -9.52
C ALA A 54 -2.04 -23.47 -9.42
N ARG A 55 -1.38 -23.76 -8.28
CA ARG A 55 -0.59 -24.99 -8.10
C ARG A 55 -1.40 -26.23 -7.71
N ASN A 56 -2.67 -26.06 -7.30
CA ASN A 56 -3.55 -27.15 -6.86
C ASN A 56 -4.82 -27.34 -7.71
N MET A 57 -4.83 -26.85 -8.96
CA MET A 57 -5.91 -27.24 -9.89
C MET A 57 -5.49 -28.52 -10.62
N THR A 58 -6.10 -29.63 -10.22
CA THR A 58 -6.04 -30.89 -10.96
C THR A 58 -6.57 -30.69 -12.38
N LEU A 59 -5.96 -31.38 -13.35
CA LEU A 59 -6.26 -31.31 -14.79
C LEU A 59 -7.76 -31.25 -15.16
N PRO A 60 -8.67 -32.00 -14.50
CA PRO A 60 -10.10 -32.00 -14.86
C PRO A 60 -10.85 -30.70 -14.50
N VAL A 61 -10.43 -30.01 -13.44
CA VAL A 61 -11.10 -28.79 -12.96
C VAL A 61 -10.80 -27.61 -13.86
N ARG A 62 -9.61 -27.55 -14.49
CA ARG A 62 -9.28 -26.48 -15.44
C ARG A 62 -10.13 -26.52 -16.71
N ILE A 63 -10.45 -27.70 -17.23
CA ILE A 63 -11.23 -27.83 -18.47
C ILE A 63 -12.70 -27.46 -18.23
N PHE A 64 -13.29 -27.90 -17.10
CA PHE A 64 -14.65 -27.49 -16.72
C PHE A 64 -14.72 -26.02 -16.31
N ALA A 65 -13.74 -25.51 -15.54
CA ALA A 65 -13.67 -24.10 -15.20
C ALA A 65 -13.47 -23.22 -16.45
N GLN A 66 -12.69 -23.62 -17.44
CA GLN A 66 -12.48 -22.77 -18.61
C GLN A 66 -13.72 -22.67 -19.53
N LEU A 67 -14.70 -23.56 -19.36
CA LEU A 67 -16.01 -23.48 -20.02
C LEU A 67 -17.05 -22.70 -19.20
N GLU A 68 -16.95 -22.69 -17.87
CA GLU A 68 -17.81 -21.89 -16.98
C GLU A 68 -17.30 -20.45 -16.74
N TYR A 69 -15.98 -20.23 -16.78
CA TYR A 69 -15.30 -18.95 -16.52
C TYR A 69 -15.05 -18.15 -17.81
N GLY A 70 -16.01 -18.17 -18.73
CA GLY A 70 -16.12 -17.11 -19.72
C GLY A 70 -16.44 -15.81 -18.99
N LEU A 71 -15.41 -14.96 -18.79
CA LEU A 71 -15.41 -13.75 -17.96
C LEU A 71 -15.36 -14.06 -16.46
N ASP A 72 -14.21 -13.78 -15.84
CA ASP A 72 -13.99 -13.89 -14.39
C ASP A 72 -14.79 -12.78 -13.66
N LEU A 73 -16.12 -12.94 -13.63
CA LEU A 73 -17.10 -12.01 -13.08
C LEU A 73 -16.79 -11.66 -11.62
N THR A 74 -16.07 -12.53 -10.91
CA THR A 74 -15.62 -12.30 -9.53
C THR A 74 -14.68 -11.10 -9.43
N ILE A 75 -13.71 -10.97 -10.34
CA ILE A 75 -12.73 -9.88 -10.32
C ILE A 75 -13.41 -8.59 -10.76
N THR A 76 -14.25 -8.65 -11.80
CA THR A 76 -15.04 -7.50 -12.25
C THR A 76 -16.02 -7.01 -11.18
N ALA A 77 -16.65 -7.92 -10.42
CA ALA A 77 -17.56 -7.57 -9.32
C ALA A 77 -16.82 -6.88 -8.16
N ILE A 78 -15.64 -7.36 -7.79
CA ILE A 78 -14.81 -6.74 -6.73
C ILE A 78 -14.37 -5.33 -7.16
N SER A 79 -13.92 -5.17 -8.41
CA SER A 79 -13.55 -3.87 -8.97
C SER A 79 -14.74 -2.90 -9.04
N ALA A 80 -15.90 -3.38 -9.47
CA ALA A 80 -17.13 -2.58 -9.48
C ALA A 80 -17.53 -2.11 -8.07
N LEU A 81 -17.38 -2.98 -7.07
CA LEU A 81 -17.70 -2.65 -5.68
C LEU A 81 -16.73 -1.61 -5.09
N LEU A 82 -15.44 -1.70 -5.41
CA LEU A 82 -14.45 -0.68 -5.04
C LEU A 82 -14.75 0.68 -5.69
N ILE A 83 -15.16 0.69 -6.96
CA ILE A 83 -15.55 1.93 -7.66
C ILE A 83 -16.78 2.55 -6.99
N VAL A 84 -17.80 1.76 -6.66
CA VAL A 84 -18.99 2.24 -5.95
C VAL A 84 -18.63 2.80 -4.57
N PHE A 85 -17.70 2.15 -3.86
CA PHE A 85 -17.24 2.61 -2.56
C PHE A 85 -16.49 3.96 -2.65
N ALA A 86 -15.60 4.12 -3.64
CA ALA A 86 -14.92 5.39 -3.89
C ALA A 86 -15.90 6.52 -4.26
N LEU A 87 -16.92 6.21 -5.08
CA LEU A 87 -17.98 7.16 -5.43
C LEU A 87 -18.82 7.57 -4.21
N LEU A 88 -19.13 6.64 -3.31
CA LEU A 88 -19.82 6.94 -2.05
C LEU A 88 -19.01 7.87 -1.17
N ILE A 89 -17.70 7.64 -1.05
CA ILE A 89 -16.80 8.52 -0.29
C ILE A 89 -16.75 9.91 -0.92
N LEU A 90 -16.60 10.00 -2.24
CA LEU A 90 -16.62 11.29 -2.94
C LEU A 90 -17.95 12.02 -2.75
N PHE A 91 -19.08 11.30 -2.80
CA PHE A 91 -20.40 11.86 -2.57
C PHE A 91 -20.58 12.34 -1.12
N LEU A 92 -20.09 11.57 -0.15
CA LEU A 92 -20.07 11.96 1.25
C LEU A 92 -19.25 13.23 1.42
N ILE A 93 -18.03 13.28 0.87
CA ILE A 93 -17.15 14.46 0.89
C ILE A 93 -17.82 15.67 0.24
N ASP A 94 -18.44 15.51 -0.93
CA ASP A 94 -19.19 16.59 -1.60
C ASP A 94 -20.31 17.13 -0.71
N LYS A 95 -21.01 16.22 0.00
CA LYS A 95 -22.08 16.57 0.94
C LYS A 95 -21.56 17.22 2.24
N THR A 96 -20.44 16.77 2.83
CA THR A 96 -19.88 17.37 4.06
C THR A 96 -19.10 18.65 3.80
N ILE A 97 -18.42 18.74 2.65
CA ILE A 97 -17.62 19.92 2.26
C ILE A 97 -18.49 20.96 1.55
N GLY A 98 -19.68 20.58 1.05
CA GLY A 98 -20.63 21.52 0.47
C GLY A 98 -20.00 22.27 -0.69
N LEU A 99 -19.69 21.55 -1.77
CA LEU A 99 -19.07 22.11 -2.98
C LEU A 99 -20.04 23.02 -3.80
N ASN A 100 -20.97 23.71 -3.12
CA ASN A 100 -21.80 24.78 -3.69
C ASN A 100 -21.16 26.18 -3.53
N LYS A 101 -19.86 26.26 -3.21
CA LYS A 101 -19.12 27.54 -3.19
C LYS A 101 -18.01 27.68 -4.23
N PHE A 102 -17.89 26.73 -5.16
CA PHE A 102 -16.95 26.85 -6.29
C PHE A 102 -17.63 26.71 -7.65
N LYS A 103 -18.90 27.13 -7.74
CA LYS A 103 -19.50 27.55 -9.01
C LYS A 103 -19.27 29.05 -9.14
N MET A 104 -18.12 29.39 -9.73
CA MET A 104 -17.86 30.72 -10.29
C MET A 104 -18.53 30.83 -11.67
#